data_AF-A0A455W2K5-F1
#
_entry.id   AF-A0A455W2K5-F1
#
_cell.length_a   1.000
_cell.length_b   1.000
_cell.length_c   1.000
_cell.angle_alpha   90.00
_cell.angle_beta   90.00
_cell.angle_gamma   90.00
#
_symmetry.space_group_name_H-M   'P 1'
#
loop_
_entity.id
_entity.type
_entity.pdbx_description
1 polymer ?
#
loop_
_entity_poly.entity_id
_entity_poly.type
_entity_poly.pdbx_seq_one_letter_code
_entity_poly.pdbx_strand_id
1 'polypeptide(L)'
;MAGKRKDPADSWMPPRVYRGKAAFEFRTKDNKAVRLCALNETQASVWLAYEKAVGEEVRKNTFQTLADMFMDSPDFMDLSPETRKDYTKYSGKVLPVFGKTDPNKIKPEHIRRYMDQRGVSSRTQANREKSFLSRVFRWGYERGYVKRNPCQGVKQFKEVSRERYVTDEEYNAVYEVGANVVRAAMEIAYLCVARQSDVLSLSEEQISDMGIFIRQGKTGVKQIKAWSPRLRAAVSLARALPLKPGIRSLFLIHQPSGSRYTRDGFNSRWREAKLAAQAKYPHLSIDFTFHDLKAKGISDLEGSLEEKQAISGHKNSRQTAIYDRKVKVVPVVGGQKN
;
A
#
# COMPACT_ATOMS: atom_id res chain seq x y z
N MET A 1 -5.40 38.07 15.77
CA MET A 1 -6.31 39.24 15.89
C MET A 1 -5.87 40.28 14.89
N ALA A 2 -6.78 40.84 14.08
CA ALA A 2 -6.44 41.95 13.19
C ALA A 2 -6.14 43.19 14.06
N GLY A 3 -5.00 43.84 13.83
CA GLY A 3 -4.64 45.06 14.57
C GLY A 3 -5.68 46.17 14.34
N LYS A 4 -5.86 47.04 15.35
CA LYS A 4 -6.76 48.20 15.28
C LYS A 4 -6.36 49.08 14.08
N ARG A 5 -7.33 49.42 13.22
CA ARG A 5 -7.07 50.27 12.03
C ARG A 5 -6.64 51.67 12.49
N LYS A 6 -5.71 52.29 11.75
CA LYS A 6 -5.16 53.62 12.08
C LYS A 6 -6.15 54.76 11.83
N ASP A 7 -7.01 54.62 10.82
CA ASP A 7 -8.05 55.59 10.47
C ASP A 7 -9.43 55.07 10.92
N PRO A 8 -10.18 55.81 11.76
CA PRO A 8 -11.54 55.46 12.16
C PRO A 8 -12.51 55.27 10.98
N ALA A 9 -12.35 56.05 9.89
CA ALA A 9 -13.23 56.02 8.73
C ALA A 9 -13.10 54.72 7.91
N ASP A 10 -12.07 53.92 8.17
CA ASP A 10 -11.77 52.68 7.48
C ASP A 10 -12.30 51.43 8.24
N SER A 11 -13.00 51.63 9.36
CA SER A 11 -13.49 50.57 10.25
C SER A 11 -14.55 49.65 9.62
N TRP A 12 -15.28 50.14 8.62
CA TRP A 12 -16.32 49.39 7.91
C TRP A 12 -15.77 48.34 6.93
N MET A 13 -14.48 48.43 6.57
CA MET A 13 -13.90 47.54 5.56
C MET A 13 -13.78 46.09 6.06
N PRO A 14 -13.88 45.09 5.17
CA PRO A 14 -13.69 43.69 5.53
C PRO A 14 -12.29 43.38 6.10
N PRO A 15 -12.11 42.26 6.83
CA PRO A 15 -10.83 41.84 7.37
C PRO A 15 -9.73 41.78 6.31
N ARG A 16 -8.52 42.28 6.65
CA ARG A 16 -7.35 42.30 5.76
C ARG A 16 -7.54 43.09 4.45
N VAL A 17 -8.58 43.91 4.35
CA VAL A 17 -8.75 44.90 3.27
C VAL A 17 -8.21 46.24 3.71
N TYR A 18 -7.39 46.86 2.85
CA TYR A 18 -6.73 48.13 3.11
C TYR A 18 -6.98 49.10 1.95
N ARG A 19 -7.00 50.39 2.27
CA ARG A 19 -7.03 51.47 1.28
C ARG A 19 -5.63 51.66 0.71
N GLY A 20 -5.42 51.29 -0.55
CA GLY A 20 -4.19 51.56 -1.30
C GLY A 20 -4.18 52.96 -1.91
N LYS A 21 -3.15 53.27 -2.72
CA LYS A 21 -3.05 54.57 -3.40
C LYS A 21 -4.12 54.79 -4.50
N ALA A 22 -4.62 53.71 -5.10
CA ALA A 22 -5.50 53.78 -6.27
C ALA A 22 -6.68 52.78 -6.23
N ALA A 23 -6.78 51.95 -5.19
CA ALA A 23 -7.81 50.93 -5.06
C ALA A 23 -7.91 50.41 -3.61
N PHE A 24 -9.02 49.75 -3.32
CA PHE A 24 -9.11 48.85 -2.17
C PHE A 24 -8.36 47.55 -2.48
N GLU A 25 -7.50 47.13 -1.56
CA GLU A 25 -6.63 45.97 -1.71
C GLU A 25 -6.89 44.94 -0.60
N PHE A 26 -7.17 43.70 -0.98
CA PHE A 26 -7.22 42.58 -0.06
C PHE A 26 -5.84 41.94 0.09
N ARG A 27 -5.36 41.80 1.32
CA ARG A 27 -4.10 41.11 1.64
C ARG A 27 -4.39 39.66 1.96
N THR A 28 -4.09 38.78 1.01
CA THR A 28 -4.13 37.31 1.17
C THR A 28 -3.32 36.83 2.37
N LYS A 29 -3.53 35.59 2.84
CA LYS A 29 -2.76 35.02 3.99
C LYS A 29 -1.25 35.05 3.79
N ASP A 30 -0.80 34.96 2.54
CA ASP A 30 0.61 35.03 2.11
C ASP A 30 1.10 36.47 1.91
N ASN A 31 0.37 37.47 2.41
CA ASN A 31 0.64 38.92 2.31
C ASN A 31 0.68 39.51 0.89
N LYS A 32 0.22 38.78 -0.14
CA LYS A 32 0.04 39.33 -1.49
C LYS A 32 -1.18 40.25 -1.55
N ALA A 33 -1.03 41.38 -2.21
CA ALA A 33 -2.11 42.34 -2.47
C ALA A 33 -2.93 41.89 -3.69
N VAL A 34 -4.24 41.78 -3.51
CA VAL A 34 -5.23 41.56 -4.57
C VAL A 34 -6.05 42.84 -4.70
N ARG A 35 -6.04 43.46 -5.88
CA ARG A 35 -6.86 44.64 -6.18
C ARG A 35 -8.33 44.22 -6.20
N LEU A 36 -9.17 44.87 -5.40
CA LEU A 36 -10.61 44.61 -5.35
C LEU A 36 -11.35 45.51 -6.34
N CYS A 37 -11.38 46.82 -6.06
CA CYS A 37 -12.08 47.82 -6.87
C CYS A 37 -11.50 49.23 -6.63
N ALA A 38 -11.95 50.22 -7.41
CA ALA A 38 -11.46 51.60 -7.31
C ALA A 38 -11.92 52.29 -6.01
N LEU A 39 -11.25 53.39 -5.63
CA LEU A 39 -11.52 54.09 -4.36
C LEU A 39 -12.85 54.85 -4.31
N ASN A 40 -13.44 55.13 -5.48
CA ASN A 40 -14.72 55.82 -5.63
C ASN A 40 -15.93 54.87 -5.61
N GLU A 41 -15.70 53.56 -5.47
CA GLU A 41 -16.76 52.55 -5.43
C GLU A 41 -17.46 52.51 -4.07
N THR A 42 -18.71 52.03 -4.07
CA THR A 42 -19.51 51.93 -2.86
C THR A 42 -18.95 50.90 -1.88
N GLN A 43 -19.30 51.04 -0.59
CA GLN A 43 -18.93 50.05 0.42
C GLN A 43 -19.44 48.63 0.06
N ALA A 44 -20.66 48.54 -0.49
CA ALA A 44 -21.23 47.27 -0.96
C ALA A 44 -20.40 46.64 -2.08
N SER A 45 -19.92 47.44 -3.05
CA SER A 45 -19.03 46.97 -4.11
C SER A 45 -17.72 46.38 -3.55
N VAL A 46 -17.16 46.99 -2.50
CA VAL A 46 -15.94 46.50 -1.81
C VAL A 46 -16.21 45.18 -1.09
N TRP A 47 -17.33 45.06 -0.38
CA TRP A 47 -17.74 43.82 0.28
C TRP A 47 -17.98 42.67 -0.72
N LEU A 48 -18.66 42.93 -1.83
CA LEU A 48 -18.90 41.95 -2.90
C LEU A 48 -17.59 41.49 -3.55
N ALA A 49 -16.70 42.44 -3.89
CA ALA A 49 -15.39 42.13 -4.45
C ALA A 49 -14.50 41.35 -3.45
N TYR A 50 -14.60 41.67 -2.17
CA TYR A 50 -13.94 40.93 -1.09
C TYR A 50 -14.48 39.50 -0.98
N GLU A 51 -15.79 39.29 -0.96
CA GLU A 51 -16.39 37.94 -0.90
C GLU A 51 -15.99 37.11 -2.12
N LYS A 52 -15.95 37.72 -3.31
CA LYS A 52 -15.44 37.07 -4.52
C LYS A 52 -13.96 36.70 -4.39
N ALA A 53 -13.11 37.63 -3.93
CA ALA A 53 -11.68 37.41 -3.76
C ALA A 53 -11.36 36.38 -2.65
N VAL A 54 -12.14 36.37 -1.57
CA VAL A 54 -12.06 35.36 -0.51
C VAL A 54 -12.57 34.01 -1.00
N GLY A 55 -13.68 33.97 -1.74
CA GLY A 55 -14.16 32.76 -2.39
C GLY A 55 -13.16 32.17 -3.38
N GLU A 56 -12.47 33.02 -4.15
CA GLU A 56 -11.36 32.63 -5.04
C GLU A 56 -10.09 32.21 -4.27
N GLU A 57 -9.78 32.84 -3.13
CA GLU A 57 -8.66 32.42 -2.26
C GLU A 57 -8.95 31.10 -1.52
N VAL A 58 -10.20 30.87 -1.11
CA VAL A 58 -10.69 29.59 -0.59
C VAL A 58 -10.63 28.52 -1.69
N ARG A 59 -10.86 28.90 -2.95
CA ARG A 59 -10.57 28.11 -4.16
C ARG A 59 -9.11 28.17 -4.61
N LYS A 60 -8.14 28.42 -3.72
CA LYS A 60 -6.75 28.03 -4.01
C LYS A 60 -6.76 26.50 -4.17
N ASN A 61 -6.96 26.05 -5.40
CA ASN A 61 -6.82 24.66 -5.84
C ASN A 61 -5.37 24.27 -5.59
N THR A 62 -5.08 23.79 -4.37
CA THR A 62 -3.78 23.23 -4.05
C THR A 62 -3.81 21.73 -4.27
N PHE A 63 -2.66 21.13 -4.55
CA PHE A 63 -2.58 19.68 -4.65
C PHE A 63 -2.99 19.00 -3.33
N GLN A 64 -2.76 19.64 -2.18
CA GLN A 64 -3.21 19.13 -0.89
C GLN A 64 -4.73 19.05 -0.82
N THR A 65 -5.44 20.13 -1.16
CA THR A 65 -6.91 20.11 -1.22
C THR A 65 -7.41 19.02 -2.16
N LEU A 66 -6.75 18.83 -3.32
CA LEU A 66 -7.11 17.77 -4.26
C LEU A 66 -6.91 16.37 -3.68
N ALA A 67 -5.81 16.14 -2.97
CA ALA A 67 -5.51 14.87 -2.33
C ALA A 67 -6.48 14.58 -1.18
N ASP A 68 -6.81 15.58 -0.36
CA ASP A 68 -7.77 15.45 0.74
C ASP A 68 -9.16 15.09 0.20
N MET A 69 -9.64 15.81 -0.83
CA MET A 69 -10.90 15.49 -1.50
C MET A 69 -10.93 14.07 -2.09
N PHE A 70 -9.81 13.59 -2.64
CA PHE A 70 -9.71 12.20 -3.09
C PHE A 70 -9.79 11.23 -1.92
N MET A 71 -9.06 11.48 -0.83
CA MET A 71 -9.02 10.59 0.34
C MET A 71 -10.36 10.54 1.09
N ASP A 72 -11.18 11.57 1.00
CA ASP A 72 -12.54 11.61 1.57
C ASP A 72 -13.61 11.07 0.60
N SER A 73 -13.23 10.74 -0.64
CA SER A 73 -14.18 10.32 -1.67
C SER A 73 -14.61 8.84 -1.54
N PRO A 74 -15.80 8.48 -2.07
CA PRO A 74 -16.21 7.08 -2.20
C PRO A 74 -15.18 6.22 -2.95
N ASP A 75 -14.56 6.78 -4.00
CA ASP A 75 -13.47 6.13 -4.76
C ASP A 75 -12.30 5.65 -3.89
N PHE A 76 -11.97 6.38 -2.82
CA PHE A 76 -10.94 5.97 -1.88
C PHE A 76 -11.47 4.97 -0.87
N MET A 77 -12.73 5.14 -0.42
CA MET A 77 -13.38 4.22 0.49
C MET A 77 -13.58 2.83 -0.11
N ASP A 78 -13.81 2.72 -1.42
CA ASP A 78 -13.92 1.46 -2.16
C ASP A 78 -12.58 0.70 -2.28
N LEU A 79 -11.45 1.36 -2.00
CA LEU A 79 -10.14 0.71 -1.99
C LEU A 79 -10.01 -0.23 -0.80
N SER A 80 -9.22 -1.29 -0.96
CA SER A 80 -8.93 -2.20 0.14
C SER A 80 -8.27 -1.47 1.31
N PRO A 81 -8.51 -1.89 2.57
CA PRO A 81 -7.94 -1.23 3.75
C PRO A 81 -6.41 -1.06 3.69
N GLU A 82 -5.70 -2.04 3.14
CA GLU A 82 -4.25 -1.96 2.94
C GLU A 82 -3.86 -0.90 1.91
N THR A 83 -4.60 -0.79 0.80
CA THR A 83 -4.34 0.24 -0.22
C THR A 83 -4.58 1.63 0.34
N ARG A 84 -5.62 1.81 1.17
CA ARG A 84 -5.87 3.08 1.88
C ARG A 84 -4.73 3.43 2.81
N LYS A 85 -4.27 2.48 3.66
CA LYS A 85 -3.12 2.66 4.55
C LYS A 85 -1.85 3.05 3.78
N ASP A 86 -1.58 2.37 2.67
CA ASP A 86 -0.45 2.66 1.78
C ASP A 86 -0.54 4.07 1.18
N TYR A 87 -1.70 4.46 0.68
CA TYR A 87 -1.90 5.79 0.11
C TYR A 87 -1.77 6.91 1.15
N THR A 88 -2.29 6.72 2.36
CA THR A 88 -2.06 7.63 3.49
C THR A 88 -0.58 7.74 3.85
N LYS A 89 0.17 6.63 3.77
CA LYS A 89 1.63 6.66 3.97
C LYS A 89 2.34 7.43 2.86
N TYR A 90 1.94 7.22 1.60
CA TYR A 90 2.55 7.89 0.44
C TYR A 90 2.21 9.39 0.43
N SER A 91 1.00 9.79 0.82
CA SER A 91 0.61 11.19 0.93
C SER A 91 1.52 11.96 1.90
N GLY A 92 1.91 11.35 3.02
CA GLY A 92 2.87 11.92 3.97
C GLY A 92 4.26 12.25 3.39
N LYS A 93 4.65 11.67 2.24
CA LYS A 93 5.89 12.02 1.52
C LYS A 93 5.67 12.99 0.37
N VAL A 94 4.53 12.88 -0.30
CA VAL A 94 4.18 13.68 -1.48
C VAL A 94 3.72 15.09 -1.10
N LEU A 95 2.85 15.21 -0.08
CA LEU A 95 2.24 16.48 0.33
C LEU A 95 3.25 17.54 0.80
N PRO A 96 4.34 17.20 1.53
CA PRO A 96 5.37 18.18 1.87
C PRO A 96 6.02 18.86 0.66
N VAL A 97 6.09 18.17 -0.49
CA VAL A 97 6.73 18.68 -1.71
C VAL A 97 5.72 19.41 -2.60
N PHE A 98 4.58 18.80 -2.86
CA PHE A 98 3.62 19.30 -3.85
C PHE A 98 2.41 19.99 -3.24
N GLY A 99 2.13 19.79 -1.96
CA GLY A 99 0.84 20.09 -1.32
C GLY A 99 0.37 21.52 -1.52
N LYS A 100 1.25 22.52 -1.35
CA LYS A 100 0.92 23.95 -1.50
C LYS A 100 0.89 24.44 -2.95
N THR A 101 1.23 23.58 -3.91
CA THR A 101 1.34 23.94 -5.33
C THR A 101 -0.02 23.81 -6.02
N ASP A 102 -0.32 24.71 -6.96
CA ASP A 102 -1.44 24.54 -7.88
C ASP A 102 -1.23 23.27 -8.73
N PRO A 103 -2.14 22.28 -8.68
CA PRO A 103 -1.96 21.02 -9.37
C PRO A 103 -1.84 21.18 -10.89
N ASN A 104 -2.41 22.23 -11.49
CA ASN A 104 -2.26 22.50 -12.92
C ASN A 104 -0.86 23.02 -13.30
N LYS A 105 -0.09 23.50 -12.33
CA LYS A 105 1.31 23.92 -12.51
C LYS A 105 2.32 22.79 -12.28
N ILE A 106 1.86 21.64 -11.78
CA ILE A 106 2.71 20.46 -11.64
C ILE A 106 2.91 19.83 -13.03
N LYS A 107 4.17 19.67 -13.43
CA LYS A 107 4.57 19.17 -14.75
C LYS A 107 5.35 17.84 -14.63
N PRO A 108 5.42 17.03 -15.70
CA PRO A 108 6.14 15.75 -15.69
C PRO A 108 7.60 15.84 -15.19
N GLU A 109 8.32 16.91 -15.52
CA GLU A 109 9.68 17.15 -15.05
C GLU A 109 9.78 17.33 -13.53
N HIS A 110 8.75 17.88 -12.87
CA HIS A 110 8.71 17.99 -11.42
C HIS A 110 8.53 16.62 -10.77
N ILE A 111 7.66 15.78 -11.35
CA ILE A 111 7.46 14.40 -10.90
C ILE A 111 8.75 13.60 -11.09
N ARG A 112 9.44 13.77 -12.22
CA ARG A 112 10.71 13.09 -12.48
C ARG A 112 11.80 13.49 -11.49
N ARG A 113 11.98 14.80 -11.23
CA ARG A 113 12.92 15.30 -10.22
C ARG A 113 12.62 14.73 -8.83
N TYR A 114 11.35 14.70 -8.44
CA TYR A 114 10.92 14.05 -7.19
C TYR A 114 11.31 12.57 -7.16
N MET A 115 11.00 11.83 -8.24
CA MET A 115 11.33 10.42 -8.34
C MET A 115 12.84 10.17 -8.30
N ASP A 116 13.65 11.00 -8.95
CA ASP A 116 15.12 10.89 -8.94
C ASP A 116 15.68 11.10 -7.54
N GLN A 117 15.26 12.18 -6.87
CA GLN A 117 15.67 12.45 -5.49
C GLN A 117 15.24 11.32 -4.54
N ARG A 118 13.98 10.87 -4.65
CA ARG A 118 13.47 9.78 -3.83
C ARG A 118 14.18 8.46 -4.15
N GLY A 119 14.48 8.24 -5.41
CA GLY A 119 15.12 7.05 -5.96
C GLY A 119 16.54 6.81 -5.46
N VAL A 120 17.25 7.86 -5.02
CA VAL A 120 18.54 7.74 -4.32
C VAL A 120 18.39 6.88 -3.06
N SER A 121 17.32 7.10 -2.30
CA SER A 121 17.04 6.32 -1.08
C SER A 121 16.26 5.04 -1.35
N SER A 122 15.25 5.08 -2.24
CA SER A 122 14.45 3.91 -2.60
C SER A 122 13.70 4.11 -3.91
N ARG A 123 14.15 3.41 -4.96
CA ARG A 123 13.50 3.40 -6.27
C ARG A 123 12.08 2.84 -6.22
N THR A 124 11.86 1.77 -5.45
CA THR A 124 10.52 1.18 -5.30
C THR A 124 9.56 2.17 -4.64
N GLN A 125 9.96 2.85 -3.56
CA GLN A 125 9.09 3.83 -2.93
C GLN A 125 8.78 5.01 -3.84
N ALA A 126 9.75 5.49 -4.62
CA ALA A 126 9.51 6.52 -5.63
C ALA A 126 8.43 6.10 -6.64
N ASN A 127 8.45 4.84 -7.09
CA ASN A 127 7.40 4.29 -7.96
C ASN A 127 6.02 4.25 -7.28
N ARG A 128 5.95 3.84 -6.01
CA ARG A 128 4.69 3.76 -5.24
C ARG A 128 4.09 5.14 -5.01
N GLU A 129 4.91 6.11 -4.63
CA GLU A 129 4.51 7.51 -4.40
C GLU A 129 4.05 8.17 -5.71
N LYS A 130 4.71 7.87 -6.85
CA LYS A 130 4.25 8.25 -8.19
C LYS A 130 2.88 7.63 -8.53
N SER A 131 2.64 6.37 -8.19
CA SER A 131 1.35 5.72 -8.43
C SER A 131 0.22 6.40 -7.63
N PHE A 132 0.48 6.78 -6.38
CA PHE A 132 -0.46 7.57 -5.58
C PHE A 132 -0.76 8.92 -6.23
N LEU A 133 0.27 9.69 -6.58
CA LEU A 133 0.14 10.95 -7.32
C LEU A 133 -0.74 10.78 -8.56
N SER A 134 -0.44 9.77 -9.38
CA SER A 134 -1.21 9.49 -10.60
C SER A 134 -2.67 9.14 -10.31
N ARG A 135 -2.98 8.47 -9.20
CA ARG A 135 -4.37 8.16 -8.82
C ARG A 135 -5.13 9.41 -8.42
N VAL A 136 -4.53 10.29 -7.61
CA VAL A 136 -5.12 11.58 -7.21
C VAL A 136 -5.39 12.45 -8.44
N PHE A 137 -4.41 12.60 -9.32
CA PHE A 137 -4.56 13.40 -10.55
C PHE A 137 -5.62 12.83 -11.50
N ARG A 138 -5.72 11.51 -11.64
CA ARG A 138 -6.78 10.89 -12.45
C ARG A 138 -8.16 11.17 -11.87
N TRP A 139 -8.32 10.98 -10.56
CA TRP A 139 -9.58 11.26 -9.86
C TRP A 139 -10.00 12.73 -10.01
N GLY A 140 -9.03 13.64 -9.89
CA GLY A 140 -9.25 15.07 -10.09
C GLY A 140 -9.59 15.44 -11.54
N TYR A 141 -8.97 14.77 -12.51
CA TYR A 141 -9.20 15.01 -13.93
C TYR A 141 -10.63 14.63 -14.33
N GLU A 142 -11.10 13.45 -13.90
CA GLU A 142 -12.46 12.95 -14.16
C GLU A 142 -13.55 13.90 -13.60
N ARG A 143 -13.21 14.76 -12.64
CA ARG A 143 -14.10 15.73 -12.00
C ARG A 143 -13.86 17.18 -12.44
N GLY A 144 -12.97 17.40 -13.40
CA GLY A 144 -12.66 18.74 -13.93
C GLY A 144 -11.83 19.64 -13.01
N TYR A 145 -11.26 19.12 -11.90
CA TYR A 145 -10.41 19.89 -10.99
C TYR A 145 -9.01 20.18 -11.57
N VAL A 146 -8.54 19.30 -12.46
CA VAL A 146 -7.24 19.44 -13.14
C VAL A 146 -7.39 19.18 -14.64
N LYS A 147 -6.57 19.85 -15.44
CA LYS A 147 -6.63 19.74 -16.91
C LYS A 147 -5.95 18.49 -17.47
N ARG A 148 -5.00 17.89 -16.73
CA ARG A 148 -4.22 16.72 -17.15
C ARG A 148 -3.58 16.00 -15.97
N ASN A 149 -3.14 14.77 -16.18
CA ASN A 149 -2.32 14.02 -15.23
C ASN A 149 -0.82 14.16 -15.58
N PRO A 150 -0.02 14.90 -14.79
CA PRO A 150 1.41 15.09 -15.06
C PRO A 150 2.26 13.83 -14.82
N CYS A 151 1.70 12.77 -14.23
CA CYS A 151 2.39 11.49 -14.05
C CYS A 151 2.36 10.62 -15.31
N GLN A 152 1.52 10.94 -16.28
CA GLN A 152 1.46 10.24 -17.57
C GLN A 152 2.74 10.50 -18.37
N GLY A 153 3.31 9.45 -18.96
CA GLY A 153 4.59 9.52 -19.67
C GLY A 153 5.85 9.49 -18.79
N VAL A 154 5.73 9.70 -17.47
CA VAL A 154 6.88 9.58 -16.56
C VAL A 154 7.22 8.10 -16.32
N LYS A 155 8.39 7.67 -16.79
CA LYS A 155 8.86 6.28 -16.66
C LYS A 155 9.15 5.91 -15.21
N GLN A 156 8.62 4.77 -14.78
CA GLN A 156 8.96 4.16 -13.48
C GLN A 156 10.36 3.55 -13.49
N PHE A 157 11.00 3.49 -12.34
CA PHE A 157 12.23 2.72 -12.18
C PHE A 157 11.95 1.24 -12.42
N LYS A 158 12.89 0.54 -13.07
CA LYS A 158 12.82 -0.92 -13.24
C LYS A 158 12.87 -1.58 -11.87
N GLU A 159 11.81 -2.30 -11.50
CA GLU A 159 11.77 -3.14 -10.30
C GLU A 159 12.33 -4.52 -10.67
N VAL A 160 13.37 -4.94 -9.94
CA VAL A 160 13.93 -6.29 -10.06
C VAL A 160 13.17 -7.19 -9.09
N SER A 161 12.60 -8.29 -9.62
CA SER A 161 11.92 -9.26 -8.79
C SER A 161 12.92 -10.09 -8.01
N ARG A 162 12.57 -10.52 -6.80
CA ARG A 162 13.39 -11.45 -6.02
C ARG A 162 13.35 -12.82 -6.69
N GLU A 163 14.52 -13.42 -6.97
CA GLU A 163 14.66 -14.72 -7.63
C GLU A 163 15.12 -15.85 -6.69
N ARG A 164 15.44 -15.51 -5.44
CA ARG A 164 15.95 -16.46 -4.44
C ARG A 164 14.94 -17.57 -4.13
N TYR A 165 15.37 -18.82 -4.27
CA TYR A 165 14.70 -20.01 -3.75
C TYR A 165 15.09 -20.23 -2.27
N VAL A 166 14.13 -20.67 -1.45
CA VAL A 166 14.35 -20.99 -0.04
C VAL A 166 14.61 -22.49 0.05
N THR A 167 15.81 -22.86 0.49
CA THR A 167 16.22 -24.26 0.62
C THR A 167 15.45 -24.96 1.75
N ASP A 168 15.41 -26.29 1.72
CA ASP A 168 14.79 -27.06 2.81
C ASP A 168 15.53 -26.83 4.13
N GLU A 169 16.85 -26.69 4.09
CA GLU A 169 17.68 -26.39 5.25
C GLU A 169 17.32 -25.02 5.87
N GLU A 170 17.19 -23.97 5.06
CA GLU A 170 16.78 -22.64 5.52
C GLU A 170 15.34 -22.63 6.06
N TYR A 171 14.43 -23.36 5.40
CA TYR A 171 13.06 -23.50 5.85
C TYR A 171 12.98 -24.20 7.21
N ASN A 172 13.67 -25.33 7.34
CA ASN A 172 13.70 -26.15 8.55
C ASN A 172 14.37 -25.41 9.72
N ALA A 173 15.44 -24.67 9.46
CA ALA A 173 16.12 -23.83 10.46
C ALA A 173 15.16 -22.86 11.17
N VAL A 174 14.26 -22.20 10.42
CA VAL A 174 13.24 -21.32 10.99
C VAL A 174 12.09 -22.11 11.62
N TYR A 175 11.68 -23.21 11.00
CA TYR A 175 10.60 -24.05 11.52
C TYR A 175 10.93 -24.65 12.89
N GLU A 176 12.16 -25.10 13.12
CA GLU A 176 12.57 -25.72 14.38
C GLU A 176 12.54 -24.77 15.58
N VAL A 177 12.97 -23.52 15.38
CA VAL A 177 13.03 -22.52 16.45
C VAL A 177 11.77 -21.66 16.55
N GLY A 178 10.90 -21.74 15.54
CA GLY A 178 9.69 -20.93 15.46
C GLY A 178 8.66 -21.33 16.52
N ALA A 179 7.97 -20.35 17.10
CA ALA A 179 6.79 -20.61 17.91
C ALA A 179 5.73 -21.39 17.11
N ASN A 180 4.89 -22.19 17.78
CA ASN A 180 3.88 -23.03 17.12
C ASN A 180 2.97 -22.26 16.14
N VAL A 181 2.64 -21.01 16.45
CA VAL A 181 1.86 -20.15 15.55
C VAL A 181 2.59 -19.84 14.24
N VAL A 182 3.90 -19.62 14.31
CA VAL A 182 4.75 -19.39 13.13
C VAL A 182 4.87 -20.68 12.34
N ARG A 183 5.15 -21.81 13.02
CA ARG A 183 5.27 -23.14 12.40
C ARG A 183 4.01 -23.56 11.64
N ALA A 184 2.85 -23.42 12.27
CA ALA A 184 1.56 -23.72 11.64
C ALA A 184 1.32 -22.82 10.42
N ALA A 185 1.56 -21.51 10.55
CA ALA A 185 1.40 -20.58 9.44
C ALA A 185 2.38 -20.84 8.29
N MET A 186 3.64 -21.19 8.59
CA MET A 186 4.65 -21.57 7.58
C MET A 186 4.19 -22.76 6.76
N GLU A 187 3.77 -23.84 7.43
CA GLU A 187 3.32 -25.06 6.78
C GLU A 187 2.09 -24.83 5.90
N ILE A 188 1.08 -24.12 6.43
CA ILE A 188 -0.12 -23.81 5.66
C ILE A 188 0.23 -22.92 4.45
N ALA A 189 1.09 -21.91 4.62
CA ALA A 189 1.50 -21.04 3.52
C ALA A 189 2.23 -21.81 2.42
N TYR A 190 3.16 -22.69 2.80
CA TYR A 190 3.95 -23.52 1.90
C TYR A 190 3.07 -24.53 1.15
N LEU A 191 2.32 -25.36 1.88
CA LEU A 191 1.53 -26.46 1.31
C LEU A 191 0.33 -25.98 0.48
N CYS A 192 -0.35 -24.94 0.94
CA CYS A 192 -1.50 -24.39 0.23
C CYS A 192 -1.09 -23.36 -0.84
N VAL A 193 0.20 -23.00 -0.93
CA VAL A 193 0.70 -21.98 -1.85
C VAL A 193 -0.06 -20.64 -1.64
N ALA A 194 -0.32 -20.32 -0.37
CA ALA A 194 -1.20 -19.23 0.04
C ALA A 194 -0.40 -17.98 0.43
N ARG A 195 -1.01 -16.79 0.26
CA ARG A 195 -0.38 -15.55 0.76
C ARG A 195 -0.56 -15.46 2.26
N GLN A 196 0.35 -14.77 2.94
CA GLN A 196 0.26 -14.52 4.38
C GLN A 196 -1.11 -13.99 4.80
N SER A 197 -1.66 -13.02 4.07
CA SER A 197 -2.99 -12.46 4.39
C SER A 197 -4.09 -13.51 4.36
N ASP A 198 -4.04 -14.43 3.39
CA ASP A 198 -5.04 -15.48 3.20
C ASP A 198 -4.93 -16.54 4.31
N VAL A 199 -3.70 -16.89 4.71
CA VAL A 199 -3.42 -17.81 5.83
C VAL A 199 -3.89 -17.23 7.16
N LEU A 200 -3.59 -15.95 7.42
CA LEU A 200 -3.99 -15.29 8.66
C LEU A 200 -5.49 -15.02 8.73
N SER A 201 -6.22 -15.00 7.60
CA SER A 201 -7.68 -14.87 7.56
C SER A 201 -8.43 -16.19 7.58
N LEU A 202 -7.73 -17.33 7.55
CA LEU A 202 -8.36 -18.64 7.45
C LEU A 202 -9.23 -18.92 8.69
N SER A 203 -10.50 -19.22 8.47
CA SER A 203 -11.45 -19.59 9.52
C SER A 203 -11.68 -21.09 9.61
N GLU A 204 -12.20 -21.56 10.76
CA GLU A 204 -12.58 -22.97 10.94
C GLU A 204 -13.68 -23.41 9.97
N GLU A 205 -14.61 -22.54 9.59
CA GLU A 205 -15.67 -22.82 8.62
C GLU A 205 -15.14 -23.15 7.21
N GLN A 206 -13.91 -22.75 6.90
CA GLN A 206 -13.27 -23.05 5.62
C GLN A 206 -12.65 -24.46 5.58
N ILE A 207 -12.68 -25.19 6.69
CA ILE A 207 -12.10 -26.52 6.83
C ILE A 207 -13.21 -27.56 6.69
N SER A 208 -13.07 -28.47 5.73
CA SER A 208 -14.03 -29.55 5.48
C SER A 208 -13.33 -30.88 5.27
N ASP A 209 -14.11 -31.95 5.10
CA ASP A 209 -13.57 -33.29 4.83
C ASP A 209 -12.77 -33.35 3.53
N MET A 210 -13.11 -32.51 2.55
CA MET A 210 -12.38 -32.43 1.27
C MET A 210 -11.04 -31.71 1.39
N GLY A 211 -10.90 -30.75 2.30
CA GLY A 211 -9.69 -29.92 2.39
C GLY A 211 -9.92 -28.56 3.02
N ILE A 212 -9.03 -27.63 2.69
CA ILE A 212 -9.11 -26.24 3.13
C ILE A 212 -9.59 -25.37 1.96
N PHE A 213 -10.77 -24.76 2.09
CA PHE A 213 -11.29 -23.80 1.12
C PHE A 213 -10.58 -22.45 1.27
N ILE A 214 -9.89 -21.98 0.22
CA ILE A 214 -9.20 -20.69 0.19
C ILE A 214 -9.77 -19.84 -0.95
N ARG A 215 -10.28 -18.66 -0.60
CA ARG A 215 -10.56 -17.57 -1.54
C ARG A 215 -9.46 -16.53 -1.43
N GLN A 216 -8.60 -16.43 -2.45
CA GLN A 216 -7.47 -15.50 -2.44
C GLN A 216 -7.94 -14.04 -2.43
N GLY A 217 -7.57 -13.25 -1.42
CA GLY A 217 -8.06 -11.88 -1.27
C GLY A 217 -7.64 -10.94 -2.42
N LYS A 218 -6.47 -11.16 -3.01
CA LYS A 218 -5.94 -10.30 -4.09
C LYS A 218 -6.51 -10.61 -5.48
N THR A 219 -6.76 -11.89 -5.78
CA THR A 219 -7.12 -12.34 -7.14
C THR A 219 -8.56 -12.84 -7.25
N GLY A 220 -9.21 -13.12 -6.11
CA GLY A 220 -10.57 -13.65 -6.02
C GLY A 220 -10.70 -15.14 -6.32
N VAL A 221 -9.61 -15.83 -6.68
CA VAL A 221 -9.62 -17.26 -7.05
C VAL A 221 -10.01 -18.12 -5.85
N LYS A 222 -10.91 -19.08 -6.07
CA LYS A 222 -11.47 -20.00 -5.07
C LYS A 222 -10.97 -21.41 -5.33
N GLN A 223 -10.41 -22.07 -4.32
CA GLN A 223 -9.86 -23.43 -4.44
C GLN A 223 -10.02 -24.18 -3.13
N ILE A 224 -10.24 -25.49 -3.21
CA ILE A 224 -10.07 -26.39 -2.07
C ILE A 224 -8.67 -26.98 -2.17
N LYS A 225 -7.89 -26.85 -1.10
CA LYS A 225 -6.58 -27.49 -0.95
C LYS A 225 -6.80 -28.84 -0.30
N ALA A 226 -6.70 -29.89 -1.11
CA ALA A 226 -6.94 -31.26 -0.66
C ALA A 226 -5.97 -31.66 0.45
N TRP A 227 -6.42 -32.56 1.32
CA TRP A 227 -5.63 -33.01 2.46
C TRP A 227 -4.40 -33.82 2.04
N SER A 228 -3.28 -33.49 2.68
CA SER A 228 -2.13 -34.38 2.82
C SER A 228 -1.89 -34.65 4.31
N PRO A 229 -1.19 -35.74 4.69
CA PRO A 229 -0.82 -35.98 6.08
C PRO A 229 -0.11 -34.78 6.72
N ARG A 230 0.80 -34.14 5.97
CA ARG A 230 1.53 -32.95 6.40
C ARG A 230 0.62 -31.74 6.61
N LEU A 231 -0.36 -31.52 5.71
CA LEU A 231 -1.32 -30.43 5.87
C LEU A 231 -2.25 -30.64 7.07
N ARG A 232 -2.70 -31.88 7.30
CA ARG A 232 -3.49 -32.22 8.50
C ARG A 232 -2.70 -31.94 9.78
N ALA A 233 -1.42 -32.33 9.83
CA ALA A 233 -0.55 -32.05 10.97
C ALA A 233 -0.39 -30.54 11.23
N ALA A 234 -0.26 -29.73 10.17
CA ALA A 234 -0.18 -28.28 10.28
C ALA A 234 -1.47 -27.66 10.87
N VAL A 235 -2.64 -28.15 10.43
CA VAL A 235 -3.94 -27.71 10.97
C VAL A 235 -4.12 -28.16 12.42
N SER A 236 -3.72 -29.40 12.77
CA SER A 236 -3.75 -29.86 14.16
C SER A 236 -2.84 -29.01 15.06
N LEU A 237 -1.65 -28.64 14.59
CA LEU A 237 -0.75 -27.73 15.31
C LEU A 237 -1.40 -26.35 15.52
N ALA A 238 -2.12 -25.84 14.52
CA ALA A 238 -2.84 -24.58 14.62
C ALA A 238 -4.01 -24.64 15.63
N ARG A 239 -4.76 -25.75 15.65
CA ARG A 239 -5.86 -25.97 16.62
C ARG A 239 -5.37 -26.12 18.05
N ALA A 240 -4.13 -26.56 18.24
CA ALA A 240 -3.49 -26.67 19.55
C ALA A 240 -2.91 -25.33 20.07
N LEU A 241 -3.10 -24.21 19.35
CA LEU A 241 -2.61 -22.91 19.80
C LEU A 241 -3.33 -22.46 21.08
N PRO A 242 -2.61 -21.87 22.05
CA PRO A 242 -3.18 -21.54 23.34
C PRO A 242 -4.23 -20.42 23.22
N LEU A 243 -5.35 -20.61 23.91
CA LEU A 243 -6.40 -19.63 24.12
C LEU A 243 -6.50 -19.27 25.59
N LYS A 244 -6.89 -18.03 25.89
CA LYS A 244 -7.29 -17.66 27.25
C LYS A 244 -8.54 -18.46 27.67
N PRO A 245 -8.67 -18.82 28.96
CA PRO A 245 -9.85 -19.55 29.45
C PRO A 245 -11.16 -18.89 29.03
N GLY A 246 -12.12 -19.71 28.57
CA GLY A 246 -13.44 -19.23 28.12
C GLY A 246 -13.47 -18.59 26.73
N ILE A 247 -12.33 -18.43 26.06
CA ILE A 247 -12.27 -17.85 24.71
C ILE A 247 -12.27 -18.94 23.64
N ARG A 248 -13.00 -18.70 22.56
CA ARG A 248 -12.93 -19.46 21.31
C ARG A 248 -12.50 -18.52 20.18
N SER A 249 -11.77 -19.04 19.19
CA SER A 249 -11.44 -18.28 17.98
C SER A 249 -12.23 -18.79 16.79
N LEU A 250 -12.63 -17.87 15.91
CA LEU A 250 -13.13 -18.21 14.57
C LEU A 250 -11.99 -18.48 13.58
N PHE A 251 -10.78 -18.02 13.90
CA PHE A 251 -9.62 -18.09 13.01
C PHE A 251 -8.75 -19.27 13.39
N LEU A 252 -8.23 -19.99 12.39
CA LEU A 252 -7.31 -21.10 12.61
C LEU A 252 -5.96 -20.59 13.17
N ILE A 253 -5.48 -19.44 12.65
CA ILE A 253 -4.27 -18.77 13.15
C ILE A 253 -4.69 -17.54 13.96
N HIS A 254 -4.66 -17.67 15.29
CA HIS A 254 -5.20 -16.67 16.20
C HIS A 254 -4.25 -16.31 17.35
N GLN A 255 -4.48 -15.13 17.92
CA GLN A 255 -3.83 -14.69 19.15
C GLN A 255 -4.46 -15.41 20.37
N PRO A 256 -3.81 -15.41 21.55
CA PRO A 256 -4.42 -15.97 22.77
C PRO A 256 -5.76 -15.33 23.17
N SER A 257 -6.02 -14.10 22.70
CA SER A 257 -7.33 -13.44 22.85
C SER A 257 -8.43 -13.97 21.95
N GLY A 258 -8.15 -14.97 21.10
CA GLY A 258 -9.07 -15.47 20.07
C GLY A 258 -9.17 -14.58 18.84
N SER A 259 -8.55 -13.39 18.84
CA SER A 259 -8.57 -12.46 17.72
C SER A 259 -7.60 -12.87 16.61
N ARG A 260 -7.92 -12.50 15.37
CA ARG A 260 -7.03 -12.66 14.22
C ARG A 260 -5.69 -11.93 14.43
N TYR A 261 -4.60 -12.47 13.89
CA TYR A 261 -3.37 -11.68 13.77
C TYR A 261 -3.50 -10.59 12.70
N THR A 262 -3.02 -9.40 13.03
CA THR A 262 -2.70 -8.38 12.02
C THR A 262 -1.43 -8.77 11.28
N ARG A 263 -1.22 -8.24 10.07
CA ARG A 263 0.02 -8.47 9.31
C ARG A 263 1.24 -8.06 10.13
N ASP A 264 1.19 -6.85 10.71
CA ASP A 264 2.32 -6.28 11.45
C ASP A 264 2.57 -7.09 12.74
N GLY A 265 1.52 -7.52 13.45
CA GLY A 265 1.64 -8.37 14.64
C GLY A 265 2.23 -9.75 14.37
N PHE A 266 1.83 -10.41 13.28
CA PHE A 266 2.43 -11.68 12.88
C PHE A 266 3.88 -11.50 12.39
N ASN A 267 4.17 -10.42 11.65
CA ASN A 267 5.50 -10.15 11.14
C ASN A 267 6.55 -9.94 12.25
N SER A 268 6.14 -9.43 13.42
CA SER A 268 7.03 -9.39 14.59
C SER A 268 7.47 -10.80 15.02
N ARG A 269 6.52 -11.74 15.14
CA ARG A 269 6.81 -13.15 15.48
C ARG A 269 7.64 -13.85 14.41
N TRP A 270 7.36 -13.57 13.14
CA TRP A 270 8.17 -14.05 12.02
C TRP A 270 9.62 -13.54 12.11
N ARG A 271 9.81 -12.25 12.42
CA ARG A 271 11.14 -11.66 12.59
C ARG A 271 11.89 -12.29 13.76
N GLU A 272 11.23 -12.51 14.90
CA GLU A 272 11.81 -13.19 16.06
C GLU A 272 12.30 -14.60 15.68
N ALA A 273 11.47 -15.40 15.00
CA ALA A 273 11.85 -16.73 14.54
C ALA A 273 13.06 -16.70 13.58
N LYS A 274 13.09 -15.74 12.64
CA LYS A 274 14.25 -15.56 11.75
C LYS A 274 15.54 -15.21 12.50
N LEU A 275 15.47 -14.31 13.48
CA LEU A 275 16.64 -13.92 14.28
C LEU A 275 17.15 -15.09 15.13
N ALA A 276 16.25 -15.86 15.74
CA ALA A 276 16.59 -17.08 16.47
C ALA A 276 17.24 -18.13 15.56
N ALA A 277 16.72 -18.32 14.36
CA ALA A 277 17.28 -19.26 13.38
C ALA A 277 18.67 -18.83 12.93
N GLN A 278 18.86 -17.53 12.65
CA GLN A 278 20.17 -16.99 12.28
C GLN A 278 21.20 -17.13 13.39
N ALA A 279 20.79 -17.01 14.66
CA ALA A 279 21.67 -17.21 15.81
C ALA A 279 22.04 -18.68 16.01
N LYS A 280 21.09 -19.61 15.82
CA LYS A 280 21.33 -21.06 15.94
C LYS A 280 22.13 -21.63 14.76
N TYR A 281 21.90 -21.10 13.57
CA TYR A 281 22.49 -21.57 12.31
C TYR A 281 23.21 -20.43 11.56
N PRO A 282 24.36 -19.94 12.08
CA PRO A 282 25.03 -18.76 11.54
C PRO A 282 25.60 -18.96 10.13
N HIS A 283 25.79 -20.20 9.68
CA HIS A 283 26.21 -20.54 8.32
C HIS A 283 25.09 -20.41 7.28
N LEU A 284 23.83 -20.35 7.71
CA LEU A 284 22.68 -20.18 6.82
C LEU A 284 22.38 -18.69 6.62
N SER A 285 22.02 -18.33 5.40
CA SER A 285 21.55 -16.99 5.07
C SER A 285 20.04 -16.93 5.25
N ILE A 286 19.55 -16.60 6.45
CA ILE A 286 18.12 -16.45 6.75
C ILE A 286 17.60 -15.09 6.24
N ASP A 287 17.89 -14.78 4.97
CA ASP A 287 17.33 -13.65 4.25
C ASP A 287 16.25 -14.14 3.28
N PHE A 288 15.07 -14.43 3.83
CA PHE A 288 13.85 -14.59 3.04
C PHE A 288 12.64 -14.03 3.80
N THR A 289 11.60 -13.69 3.07
CA THR A 289 10.34 -13.17 3.61
C THR A 289 9.33 -14.29 3.76
N PHE A 290 8.28 -14.08 4.56
CA PHE A 290 7.19 -15.06 4.66
C PHE A 290 6.52 -15.30 3.30
N HIS A 291 6.49 -14.30 2.42
CA HIS A 291 5.94 -14.43 1.06
C HIS A 291 6.77 -15.38 0.18
N ASP A 292 8.07 -15.55 0.47
CA ASP A 292 8.92 -16.47 -0.28
C ASP A 292 8.56 -17.94 -0.03
N LEU A 293 7.84 -18.26 1.06
CA LEU A 293 7.30 -19.61 1.31
C LEU A 293 6.29 -20.03 0.24
N LYS A 294 5.53 -19.08 -0.31
CA LYS A 294 4.65 -19.32 -1.46
C LYS A 294 5.46 -19.68 -2.70
N ALA A 295 6.57 -18.98 -2.95
CA ALA A 295 7.44 -19.26 -4.08
C ALA A 295 8.15 -20.61 -3.93
N LYS A 296 8.60 -20.93 -2.72
CA LYS A 296 9.11 -22.26 -2.37
C LYS A 296 8.08 -23.34 -2.69
N GLY A 297 6.84 -23.20 -2.20
CA GLY A 297 5.75 -24.13 -2.48
C GLY A 297 5.51 -24.34 -3.97
N ILE A 298 5.45 -23.27 -4.78
CA ILE A 298 5.30 -23.37 -6.25
C ILE A 298 6.49 -24.07 -6.89
N SER A 299 7.69 -23.75 -6.42
CA SER A 299 8.93 -24.32 -6.96
C SER A 299 9.03 -25.83 -6.69
N ASP A 300 8.54 -26.27 -5.53
CA ASP A 300 8.57 -27.67 -5.08
C ASP A 300 7.39 -28.50 -5.58
N LEU A 301 6.38 -27.89 -6.21
CA LEU A 301 5.39 -28.64 -6.97
C LEU A 301 6.04 -29.33 -8.17
N GLU A 302 5.60 -30.55 -8.43
CA GLU A 302 5.91 -31.29 -9.65
C GLU A 302 5.00 -30.85 -10.81
N GLY A 303 5.32 -31.32 -12.01
CA GLY A 303 4.53 -31.06 -13.20
C GLY A 303 4.91 -29.82 -13.99
N SER A 304 4.11 -29.55 -15.02
CA SER A 304 4.25 -28.45 -15.95
C SER A 304 3.96 -27.09 -15.29
N LEU A 305 4.34 -26.00 -15.96
CA LEU A 305 4.03 -24.66 -15.49
C LEU A 305 2.51 -24.41 -15.41
N GLU A 306 1.73 -25.09 -16.24
CA GLU A 306 0.26 -25.00 -16.29
C GLU A 306 -0.37 -25.65 -15.06
N GLU A 307 0.11 -26.83 -14.66
CA GLU A 307 -0.33 -27.51 -13.44
C GLU A 307 0.03 -26.67 -12.19
N LYS A 308 1.26 -26.15 -12.14
CA LYS A 308 1.67 -25.20 -11.09
C LYS A 308 0.81 -23.94 -11.07
N GLN A 309 0.41 -23.43 -12.23
CA GLN A 309 -0.46 -22.27 -12.34
C GLN A 309 -1.86 -22.58 -11.77
N ALA A 310 -2.43 -23.73 -12.16
CA ALA A 310 -3.71 -24.20 -11.66
C ALA A 310 -3.68 -24.32 -10.13
N ILE A 311 -2.62 -24.93 -9.57
CA ILE A 311 -2.48 -25.08 -8.12
C ILE A 311 -2.25 -23.73 -7.42
N SER A 312 -1.44 -22.83 -7.96
CA SER A 312 -1.12 -21.54 -7.31
C SER A 312 -2.22 -20.49 -7.41
N GLY A 313 -3.21 -20.70 -8.29
CA GLY A 313 -4.31 -19.76 -8.54
C GLY A 313 -3.85 -18.47 -9.23
N HIS A 314 -2.76 -18.52 -10.00
CA HIS A 314 -2.31 -17.41 -10.81
C HIS A 314 -3.10 -17.33 -12.11
N LYS A 315 -3.49 -16.11 -12.52
CA LYS A 315 -4.24 -15.90 -13.76
C LYS A 315 -3.37 -15.93 -15.02
N ASN A 316 -2.07 -15.72 -14.87
CA ASN A 316 -1.13 -15.60 -15.99
C ASN A 316 0.10 -16.48 -15.72
N SER A 317 0.47 -17.30 -16.70
CA SER A 317 1.63 -18.22 -16.65
C SER A 317 2.94 -17.49 -16.36
N ARG A 318 3.12 -16.27 -16.87
CA ARG A 318 4.29 -15.41 -16.57
C ARG A 318 4.40 -15.09 -15.09
N GLN A 319 3.29 -14.98 -14.36
CA GLN A 319 3.34 -14.80 -12.90
C GLN A 319 3.83 -16.07 -12.22
N THR A 320 3.37 -17.25 -12.65
CA THR A 320 3.84 -18.53 -12.11
C THR A 320 5.34 -18.72 -12.35
N ALA A 321 5.84 -18.39 -13.53
CA ALA A 321 7.27 -18.49 -13.85
C ALA A 321 8.16 -17.65 -12.91
N ILE A 322 7.69 -16.49 -12.43
CA ILE A 322 8.43 -15.66 -11.45
C ILE A 322 8.54 -16.34 -10.07
N TYR A 323 7.62 -17.26 -9.76
CA TYR A 323 7.59 -17.99 -8.49
C TYR A 323 8.26 -19.37 -8.58
N ASP A 324 8.41 -19.95 -9.76
CA ASP A 324 9.15 -21.20 -10.01
C ASP A 324 10.66 -20.90 -10.03
N ARG A 325 11.28 -20.86 -8.84
CA ARG A 325 12.64 -20.36 -8.59
C ARG A 325 13.68 -21.47 -8.37
N LYS A 326 13.24 -22.71 -8.20
CA LYS A 326 14.15 -23.85 -8.00
C LYS A 326 14.91 -24.11 -9.29
N VAL A 327 16.23 -24.13 -9.20
CA VAL A 327 17.10 -24.45 -10.34
C VAL A 327 16.81 -25.87 -10.79
N LYS A 328 16.45 -26.04 -12.06
CA LYS A 328 16.13 -27.34 -12.64
C LYS A 328 17.41 -27.99 -13.13
N VAL A 329 17.65 -29.24 -12.72
CA VAL A 329 18.63 -30.10 -13.38
C VAL A 329 17.97 -30.58 -14.66
N VAL A 330 18.45 -30.11 -15.80
CA VAL A 330 17.93 -30.49 -17.12
C VAL A 330 18.87 -31.52 -17.75
N PRO A 331 18.33 -32.49 -18.52
CA PRO A 331 19.18 -33.40 -19.26
C PRO A 331 20.04 -32.62 -20.27
N VAL A 332 21.26 -33.10 -20.47
CA VAL A 332 22.08 -32.67 -21.61
C VAL A 332 21.44 -33.14 -22.92
N VAL A 333 21.83 -32.54 -24.04
CA VAL A 333 21.41 -33.01 -25.38
C VAL A 333 21.71 -34.50 -25.52
N GLY A 334 20.69 -35.31 -25.86
CA GLY A 334 20.80 -36.77 -25.96
C GLY A 334 20.60 -37.55 -24.64
N GLY A 335 20.53 -36.86 -23.49
CA GLY A 335 20.19 -37.45 -22.18
C GLY A 335 18.72 -37.29 -21.80
N GLN A 336 17.89 -36.82 -22.74
CA GLN A 336 16.45 -36.71 -22.55
C GLN A 336 15.87 -38.12 -22.48
N LYS A 337 15.17 -38.44 -21.39
CA LYS A 337 14.37 -39.69 -21.35
C LYS A 337 13.28 -39.57 -22.41
N ASN A 338 13.24 -40.54 -23.34
CA ASN A 338 12.16 -40.67 -24.32
C ASN A 338 10.80 -40.78 -23.65
#